data_AF-A0AA43KW60-F1
#
_entry.id   AF-A0AA43KW60-F1
#
_cell.length_a   1.000
_cell.length_b   1.000
_cell.length_c   1.000
_cell.angle_alpha   90.00
_cell.angle_beta   90.00
_cell.angle_gamma   90.00
#
_symmetry.space_group_name_H-M   'P 1'
#
loop_
_entity.id
_entity.type
_entity.pdbx_description
1 polymer ?
#
loop_
_entity_poly.entity_id
_entity_poly.type
_entity_poly.pdbx_seq_one_letter_code
_entity_poly.pdbx_strand_id
1 'polypeptide(L)' 'MTSETLSNLIFGSIWCVLCTCSLIGAIFYNAHHQFVLAGLSGSMAYVSYVDDYLSESVKHYFCKVRRAKRIQKLKRM' A
#
# COMPACT_ATOMS: atom_id res chain seq x y z
N MET A 1 -11.15 -7.15 -9.84
CA MET A 1 -10.43 -5.98 -9.31
C MET A 1 -11.00 -4.79 -10.03
N THR A 2 -11.56 -3.81 -9.32
CA THR A 2 -12.11 -2.60 -9.98
C THR A 2 -10.95 -1.74 -10.46
N SER A 3 -11.17 -0.92 -11.51
CA SER A 3 -10.17 0.04 -12.01
C SER A 3 -9.70 0.98 -10.90
N GLU A 4 -10.60 1.31 -9.98
CA GLU A 4 -10.37 2.16 -8.81
C GLU A 4 -9.44 1.48 -7.79
N THR A 5 -9.63 0.19 -7.51
CA THR A 5 -8.69 -0.57 -6.65
C THR A 5 -7.31 -0.69 -7.27
N LEU A 6 -7.24 -0.81 -8.59
CA LEU A 6 -5.97 -0.84 -9.32
C LEU A 6 -5.26 0.52 -9.22
N SER A 7 -5.99 1.61 -9.42
CA SER A 7 -5.48 2.98 -9.29
C SER A 7 -4.94 3.24 -7.88
N ASN A 8 -5.73 2.93 -6.83
CA ASN A 8 -5.30 3.08 -5.44
C ASN A 8 -4.07 2.24 -5.10
N LEU A 9 -3.96 1.03 -5.67
CA LEU A 9 -2.77 0.20 -5.51
C LEU A 9 -1.53 0.81 -6.18
N ILE A 10 -1.68 1.36 -7.39
CA ILE A 10 -0.58 2.02 -8.13
C ILE A 10 -0.13 3.27 -7.38
N PHE A 11 -1.06 4.13 -6.98
CA PHE A 11 -0.74 5.32 -6.20
C PHE A 11 -0.14 4.97 -4.85
N GLY A 12 -0.69 3.99 -4.14
CA GLY A 12 -0.11 3.49 -2.89
C GLY A 12 1.31 2.97 -3.05
N SER A 13 1.61 2.28 -4.15
CA SER A 13 2.96 1.84 -4.53
C SER A 13 3.91 3.04 -4.73
N ILE A 14 3.49 4.05 -5.48
CA ILE A 14 4.28 5.27 -5.72
C ILE A 14 4.58 5.99 -4.40
N TRP A 15 3.58 6.17 -3.55
CA TRP A 15 3.74 6.79 -2.23
C TRP A 15 4.66 5.98 -1.32
N CYS A 16 4.63 4.65 -1.40
CA CYS A 16 5.50 3.78 -0.64
C CYS A 16 6.98 3.92 -1.06
N VAL A 17 7.25 4.04 -2.37
CA VAL A 17 8.60 4.29 -2.91
C VAL A 17 9.10 5.68 -2.51
N LEU A 18 8.24 6.71 -2.57
CA LEU A 18 8.58 8.06 -2.11
C LEU A 18 8.92 8.07 -0.60
N CYS A 19 8.14 7.33 0.20
CA CYS A 19 8.39 7.17 1.62
C CYS A 19 9.77 6.55 1.89
N THR A 20 10.09 5.41 1.28
CA THR A 20 11.40 4.77 1.46
C THR A 20 12.56 5.63 0.98
N CYS A 21 12.45 6.28 -0.18
CA CYS A 21 13.48 7.19 -0.68
C CYS A 21 13.71 8.38 0.27
N SER A 22 12.65 9.00 0.79
CA SER A 22 12.80 10.11 1.75
C SER A 22 13.30 9.64 3.11
N LEU A 23 12.97 8.43 3.55
CA LEU A 23 13.48 7.86 4.80
C LEU A 23 14.99 7.58 4.71
N ILE A 24 15.44 7.05 3.56
CA ILE A 24 16.86 6.86 3.26
C ILE A 24 17.57 8.22 3.29
N GLY A 25 17.05 9.22 2.58
CA GLY A 25 17.68 10.54 2.57
C GLY A 25 17.71 11.20 3.96
N ALA A 26 16.65 11.04 4.75
CA ALA A 26 16.57 11.53 6.13
C ALA A 26 17.66 10.92 7.03
N ILE A 27 17.86 9.61 6.94
CA ILE A 27 18.82 8.86 7.77
C ILE A 27 20.26 9.13 7.34
N PHE A 28 20.55 9.06 6.03
CA PHE A 28 21.93 9.12 5.52
C PHE A 28 22.49 10.55 5.44
N TYR A 29 21.63 11.56 5.24
CA TYR A 29 22.06 12.96 5.08
C TYR A 29 21.65 13.87 6.25
N ASN A 30 21.14 13.29 7.34
CA ASN A 30 20.65 14.00 8.52
C ASN A 30 19.62 15.11 8.18
N ALA A 31 18.90 14.90 7.08
CA ALA A 31 17.95 15.86 6.53
C ALA A 31 16.62 15.72 7.29
N HIS A 32 16.52 16.39 8.46
CA HIS A 32 15.39 16.21 9.37
C HIS A 32 14.01 16.50 8.74
N HIS A 33 13.95 17.41 7.76
CA HIS A 33 12.74 17.73 7.01
C HIS A 33 12.22 16.55 6.17
N GLN A 34 13.08 15.61 5.79
CA GLN A 34 12.68 14.42 5.03
C GLN A 34 11.95 13.38 5.90
N PHE A 35 12.08 13.40 7.23
CA PHE A 35 11.26 12.54 8.11
C PHE A 35 9.78 12.92 8.04
N VAL A 36 9.47 14.22 7.95
CA VAL A 36 8.08 14.69 7.79
C VAL A 36 7.51 14.23 6.45
N LEU A 37 8.31 14.32 5.39
CA LEU A 37 7.93 13.86 4.06
C LEU A 37 7.70 12.34 4.02
N ALA A 38 8.55 11.56 4.71
CA ALA A 38 8.38 10.12 4.88
C ALA A 38 7.10 9.78 5.63
N GLY A 39 6.80 10.50 6.71
CA GLY A 39 5.55 10.34 7.46
C GLY A 39 4.31 10.61 6.61
N LEU A 40 4.29 11.71 5.85
CA LEU A 40 3.18 12.08 4.99
C LEU A 40 2.98 11.08 3.86
N SER A 41 4.03 10.74 3.12
CA SER A 41 3.96 9.75 2.04
C SER A 41 3.60 8.34 2.54
N GLY A 42 4.12 7.93 3.70
CA GLY A 42 3.73 6.68 4.37
C GLY A 42 2.26 6.65 4.78
N SER A 43 1.75 7.76 5.33
CA SER A 43 0.33 7.88 5.67
C SER A 43 -0.57 7.83 4.43
N MET A 44 -0.13 8.45 3.32
CA MET A 44 -0.88 8.42 2.07
C MET A 44 -0.88 7.02 1.43
N ALA A 45 0.24 6.30 1.50
CA ALA A 45 0.31 4.89 1.09
C ALA A 45 -0.63 4.01 1.93
N TYR A 46 -0.71 4.26 3.24
CA TYR A 46 -1.62 3.54 4.13
C TYR A 46 -3.09 3.84 3.83
N VAL A 47 -3.44 5.12 3.61
CA VAL A 47 -4.79 5.51 3.21
C VAL A 47 -5.14 4.83 1.89
N SER A 48 -4.29 4.90 0.85
CA SER A 48 -4.54 4.19 -0.41
C SER A 48 -4.69 2.67 -0.27
N TYR A 49 -4.11 2.07 0.78
CA TYR A 49 -4.24 0.64 1.06
C TYR A 49 -5.52 0.27 1.81
N VAL A 50 -5.97 1.13 2.74
CA VAL A 50 -7.11 0.87 3.62
C VAL A 50 -8.40 1.46 3.10
N ASP A 51 -8.33 2.51 2.29
CA ASP A 51 -9.49 3.25 1.80
C ASP A 51 -10.50 2.33 1.10
N ASP A 52 -11.76 2.48 1.51
CA ASP A 52 -12.92 1.66 1.10
C ASP A 52 -14.03 2.54 0.50
N TYR A 53 -13.72 3.81 0.20
CA TYR A 53 -14.70 4.81 -0.25
C TYR A 53 -15.31 4.52 -1.63
N LEU A 54 -14.65 3.68 -2.46
CA LEU A 54 -15.11 3.29 -3.80
C LEU A 54 -15.26 1.77 -3.93
N SER A 55 -16.22 1.20 -3.19
CA SER A 55 -16.79 -0.15 -3.37
C SER A 55 -15.96 -1.38 -2.91
N GLU A 56 -14.63 -1.38 -2.98
CA GLU A 56 -13.82 -2.47 -2.42
C GLU A 56 -12.40 -1.98 -2.09
N SER A 57 -11.96 -2.07 -0.83
CA SER A 57 -10.60 -1.69 -0.42
C SER A 57 -9.54 -2.63 -1.00
N VAL A 58 -8.34 -2.10 -1.31
CA VAL A 58 -7.16 -2.88 -1.72
C VAL A 58 -6.85 -3.98 -0.70
N LYS A 59 -6.95 -3.67 0.59
CA LYS A 59 -6.82 -4.63 1.68
C LYS A 59 -7.85 -5.76 1.58
N HIS A 60 -9.10 -5.42 1.31
CA HIS A 60 -10.19 -6.38 1.19
C HIS A 60 -10.00 -7.30 -0.03
N TYR A 61 -9.59 -6.74 -1.17
CA TYR A 61 -9.24 -7.49 -2.37
C TYR A 61 -8.14 -8.54 -2.09
N PHE A 62 -7.02 -8.15 -1.48
CA PHE A 62 -5.95 -9.09 -1.16
C PHE A 62 -6.36 -10.16 -0.14
N CYS A 63 -7.24 -9.82 0.81
CA CYS A 63 -7.79 -10.79 1.76
C CYS A 63 -8.61 -11.87 1.04
N LYS A 64 -9.47 -11.45 0.10
CA LYS A 64 -10.29 -12.34 -0.74
C LYS A 64 -9.44 -13.25 -1.61
N VAL A 65 -8.40 -12.71 -2.25
CA VAL A 65 -7.44 -13.49 -3.05
C VAL A 65 -6.69 -14.51 -2.19
N ARG A 66 -6.22 -14.13 -1.00
CA ARG A 66 -5.55 -15.05 -0.06
C ARG A 66 -6.48 -16.18 0.38
N ARG A 67 -7.75 -15.87 0.69
CA ARG A 67 -8.76 -16.86 1.08
C ARG A 67 -9.06 -17.83 -0.06
N ALA A 68 -9.22 -17.33 -1.29
CA ALA A 68 -9.42 -18.17 -2.48
C ALA A 68 -8.24 -19.12 -2.73
N LYS A 69 -6.99 -18.63 -2.62
CA LYS A 69 -5.79 -19.47 -2.73
C LYS A 69 -5.74 -20.56 -1.66
N ARG A 70 -6.12 -20.26 -0.41
CA ARG A 70 -6.19 -21.26 0.67
C ARG A 70 -7.20 -22.36 0.36
N ILE A 71 -8.40 -21.99 -0.10
CA ILE A 71 -9.45 -22.96 -0.46
C ILE A 71 -9.01 -23.85 -1.63
N GLN A 72 -8.38 -23.28 -2.66
CA GLN A 72 -7.81 -24.05 -3.77
C GLN A 72 -6.73 -25.04 -3.33
N LYS A 73 -5.90 -24.65 -2.35
CA LYS A 73 -4.86 -25.53 -1.80
C LYS A 73 -5.46 -26.69 -1.02
N LEU A 74 -6.49 -26.44 -0.21
CA LEU A 74 -7.25 -27.46 0.51
C LEU A 74 -7.96 -28.45 -0.44
N LYS A 75 -8.47 -27.98 -1.57
CA LYS A 75 -9.15 -28.83 -2.57
C LYS A 75 -8.19 -29.70 -3.39
N ARG A 76 -6.88 -29.45 -3.32
CA ARG A 76 -5.82 -30.22 -4.01
C ARG A 76 -5.09 -31.22 -3.09
N MET A 77 -5.40 -31.22 -1.79
CA MET A 77 -4.98 -32.26 -0.84
C MET A 77 -6.06 -33.32 -0.77
#